data_AF-A0AAW0EWD5-F1
#
_entry.id   AF-A0AAW0EWD5-F1
#
_cell.length_a   1.000
_cell.length_b   1.000
_cell.length_c   1.000
_cell.angle_alpha   90.00
_cell.angle_beta   90.00
_cell.angle_gamma   90.00
#
_symmetry.space_group_name_H-M   'P 1'
#
loop_
_entity.id
_entity.type
_entity.pdbx_description
1 polymer ?
#
loop_
_entity_poly.entity_id
_entity_poly.type
_entity_poly.pdbx_seq_one_letter_code
_entity_poly.pdbx_strand_id
1 'polypeptide(L)'
;MTSLPSRVPPVTNVNPNVYSTTAGAPIQRKADTNASSMYAGYREAMTSGNHSSDAASSAAAARSAAAAAAAAAASAASGGRRGGGGGGENSTGRRSGSKRDHETAVTTDQNPTETAATAATPQRKKQKVTYALPHQNMEEGHFYVVLGEDIDVSTQRFKILSLLGEGTFGKVVESWDRKRKEYCAVKIVRNVPKYTRDAKIEIQFMEKVRQADPADRFPLMKIQRYFQNDSGHMCIVMPKYGPCLLDWIMKHGPFSHRHLAQLVFQTGVALDYFHSELHLMHTDLKPENILMETSDAAVDPVTNRQLPPDPCRIRICDLGGCCDERHSRTAIVSTRHYRSPEVILGLGWMYSTDMWSMGCIIYELYTGKLLYDTHDNLEHLHLMERTLGRLPPEWAARCGTEEARLLYNSAGQVRPCTDPKHVARIARTRAVRDVIRDDLLCDLIYGLLHYDRQKRLNARQMTTHPYVLKYYPEARHEPSYPDNRPLLRPPPIM
;
A
#
# COMPACT_ATOMS: atom_id res chain seq x y z
N MET A 1 -7.15 -69.03 21.86
CA MET A 1 -7.54 -70.21 21.04
C MET A 1 -8.93 -69.94 20.45
N THR A 2 -9.22 -70.46 19.25
CA THR A 2 -10.55 -70.88 18.69
C THR A 2 -11.87 -70.18 19.10
N SER A 3 -12.83 -69.89 18.20
CA SER A 3 -12.92 -70.00 16.72
C SER A 3 -14.24 -69.37 16.17
N LEU A 4 -14.30 -69.22 14.84
CA LEU A 4 -15.42 -68.83 13.95
C LEU A 4 -16.73 -69.66 14.11
N PRO A 5 -17.93 -69.24 13.61
CA PRO A 5 -18.22 -68.97 12.18
C PRO A 5 -19.24 -67.84 11.83
N SER A 6 -19.73 -67.84 10.57
CA SER A 6 -20.26 -66.70 9.79
C SER A 6 -21.67 -66.91 9.18
N ARG A 7 -22.25 -65.85 8.58
CA ARG A 7 -23.08 -65.94 7.34
C ARG A 7 -23.36 -64.57 6.68
N VAL A 8 -23.85 -64.60 5.43
CA VAL A 8 -23.98 -63.46 4.48
C VAL A 8 -25.25 -63.63 3.61
N PRO A 9 -25.96 -62.54 3.24
CA PRO A 9 -26.85 -62.47 2.07
C PRO A 9 -26.34 -61.49 0.96
N PRO A 10 -26.88 -61.51 -0.27
CA PRO A 10 -26.05 -61.40 -1.49
C PRO A 10 -26.14 -60.09 -2.30
N VAL A 11 -25.32 -60.03 -3.36
CA VAL A 11 -25.23 -58.97 -4.39
C VAL A 11 -25.97 -59.39 -5.68
N THR A 12 -26.54 -58.43 -6.41
CA THR A 12 -27.07 -58.63 -7.77
C THR A 12 -26.49 -57.61 -8.76
N ASN A 13 -25.92 -58.10 -9.87
CA ASN A 13 -25.37 -57.28 -10.96
C ASN A 13 -26.44 -56.68 -11.87
N VAL A 14 -26.16 -55.51 -12.45
CA VAL A 14 -26.60 -55.13 -13.81
C VAL A 14 -25.41 -54.46 -14.53
N ASN A 15 -25.16 -54.85 -15.78
CA ASN A 15 -24.05 -54.34 -16.62
C ASN A 15 -24.58 -53.26 -17.61
N PRO A 16 -23.72 -52.52 -18.35
CA PRO A 16 -24.06 -51.22 -18.91
C PRO A 16 -24.41 -51.22 -20.41
N ASN A 17 -24.47 -50.01 -20.99
CA ASN A 17 -24.54 -49.67 -22.41
C ASN A 17 -25.87 -49.89 -23.14
N VAL A 18 -26.69 -48.83 -23.17
CA VAL A 18 -27.36 -48.41 -24.42
C VAL A 18 -27.12 -46.91 -24.60
N TYR A 19 -26.57 -46.51 -25.76
CA TYR A 19 -26.48 -45.12 -26.19
C TYR A 19 -27.79 -44.70 -26.89
N SER A 20 -28.23 -43.44 -26.77
CA SER A 20 -28.23 -42.49 -27.91
C SER A 20 -28.93 -41.15 -27.61
N THR A 21 -28.19 -40.06 -27.84
CA THR A 21 -28.64 -38.76 -28.40
C THR A 21 -30.03 -38.16 -28.05
N THR A 22 -30.01 -37.06 -27.31
CA THR A 22 -30.60 -35.78 -27.80
C THR A 22 -29.59 -34.66 -27.60
N ALA A 23 -29.34 -33.84 -28.62
CA ALA A 23 -28.27 -32.85 -28.61
C ALA A 23 -28.72 -31.49 -28.05
N GLY A 24 -28.21 -31.13 -26.87
CA GLY A 24 -28.20 -29.75 -26.38
C GLY A 24 -26.85 -29.11 -26.65
N ALA A 25 -26.82 -27.97 -27.37
CA ALA A 25 -25.57 -27.31 -27.73
C ALA A 25 -24.81 -26.77 -26.49
N PRO A 26 -23.48 -26.97 -26.39
CA PRO A 26 -22.71 -26.50 -25.25
C PRO A 26 -22.61 -24.97 -25.25
N ILE A 27 -23.23 -24.32 -24.26
CA ILE A 27 -23.03 -22.89 -24.01
C ILE A 27 -21.59 -22.69 -23.51
N GLN A 28 -20.67 -22.41 -24.44
CA GLN A 28 -19.36 -21.86 -24.12
C GLN A 28 -19.56 -20.52 -23.41
N ARG A 29 -19.47 -20.52 -22.07
CA ARG A 29 -19.23 -19.29 -21.33
C ARG A 29 -17.85 -18.78 -21.72
N LYS A 30 -17.80 -17.80 -22.62
CA LYS A 30 -16.60 -17.02 -22.89
C LYS A 30 -16.07 -16.51 -21.55
N ALA A 31 -14.79 -16.74 -21.27
CA ALA A 31 -14.15 -16.04 -20.16
C ALA A 31 -14.17 -14.54 -20.46
N ASP A 32 -14.59 -13.72 -19.50
CA ASP A 32 -14.76 -12.27 -19.69
C ASP A 32 -13.42 -11.56 -19.86
N THR A 33 -12.97 -11.43 -21.11
CA THR A 33 -11.79 -10.62 -21.51
C THR A 33 -11.95 -9.14 -21.14
N ASN A 34 -13.16 -8.70 -20.78
CA ASN A 34 -13.43 -7.40 -20.18
C ASN A 34 -12.65 -7.14 -18.88
N ALA A 35 -12.23 -8.17 -18.13
CA ALA A 35 -11.48 -7.97 -16.88
C ALA A 35 -10.15 -7.24 -17.10
N SER A 36 -9.37 -7.58 -18.12
CA SER A 36 -8.14 -6.82 -18.43
C SER A 36 -8.43 -5.43 -19.01
N SER A 37 -9.49 -5.27 -19.80
CA SER A 37 -9.83 -3.99 -20.42
C SER A 37 -10.31 -2.95 -19.41
N MET A 38 -11.14 -3.35 -18.43
CA MET A 38 -11.73 -2.43 -17.46
C MET A 38 -10.69 -1.86 -16.47
N TYR A 39 -9.59 -2.59 -16.22
CA TYR A 39 -8.55 -2.19 -15.27
C TYR A 39 -7.30 -1.59 -15.93
N ALA A 40 -7.19 -1.59 -17.27
CA ALA A 40 -6.19 -0.77 -17.95
C ALA A 40 -6.42 0.73 -17.62
N GLY A 41 -7.66 1.20 -17.78
CA GLY A 41 -8.06 2.56 -17.40
C GLY A 41 -8.01 2.84 -15.89
N TYR A 42 -8.07 1.81 -15.02
CA TYR A 42 -7.94 1.99 -13.56
C TYR A 42 -6.55 2.56 -13.19
N ARG A 43 -5.47 2.04 -13.79
CA ARG A 43 -4.10 2.54 -13.51
C ARG A 43 -3.86 3.94 -14.10
N GLU A 44 -4.50 4.29 -15.21
CA GLU A 44 -4.40 5.63 -15.82
C GLU A 44 -5.28 6.70 -15.13
N ALA A 45 -6.44 6.31 -14.59
CA ALA A 45 -7.28 7.18 -13.79
C ALA A 45 -6.64 7.51 -12.42
N MET A 46 -6.01 6.51 -11.78
CA MET A 46 -5.31 6.70 -10.49
C MET A 46 -4.14 7.70 -10.58
N THR A 47 -3.34 7.66 -11.65
CA THR A 47 -2.22 8.59 -11.83
C THR A 47 -2.67 10.02 -12.13
N SER A 48 -3.74 10.19 -12.91
CA SER A 48 -4.29 11.51 -13.28
C SER A 48 -5.14 12.14 -12.17
N GLY A 49 -5.82 11.36 -11.34
CA GLY A 49 -6.62 11.86 -10.21
C GLY A 49 -5.79 12.58 -9.12
N ASN A 50 -4.49 12.25 -9.01
CA ASN A 50 -3.59 12.79 -7.99
C ASN A 50 -3.36 14.31 -8.10
N HIS A 51 -3.53 14.94 -9.28
CA HIS A 51 -3.32 16.39 -9.44
C HIS A 51 -4.25 17.25 -8.57
N SER A 52 -5.40 16.72 -8.15
CA SER A 52 -6.28 17.37 -7.16
C SER A 52 -5.76 17.26 -5.72
N SER A 53 -4.98 16.21 -5.43
CA SER A 53 -4.39 15.95 -4.11
C SER A 53 -3.15 16.79 -3.84
N ASP A 54 -2.39 17.18 -4.87
CA ASP A 54 -1.14 17.93 -4.74
C ASP A 54 -1.31 19.25 -3.97
N ALA A 55 -2.41 19.97 -4.21
CA ALA A 55 -2.75 21.21 -3.49
C ALA A 55 -3.07 20.94 -2.01
N ALA A 56 -3.88 19.92 -1.71
CA ALA A 56 -4.26 19.55 -0.34
C ALA A 56 -3.07 19.00 0.46
N SER A 57 -2.27 18.11 -0.15
CA SER A 57 -0.99 17.59 0.35
C SER A 57 -0.02 18.74 0.66
N SER A 58 0.19 19.66 -0.29
CA SER A 58 1.05 20.83 -0.11
C SER A 58 0.60 21.68 1.09
N ALA A 59 -0.70 21.96 1.19
CA ALA A 59 -1.24 22.75 2.30
C ALA A 59 -1.23 22.01 3.66
N ALA A 60 -1.32 20.68 3.67
CA ALA A 60 -1.19 19.87 4.89
C ALA A 60 0.27 19.76 5.36
N ALA A 61 1.20 19.50 4.44
CA ALA A 61 2.64 19.43 4.72
C ALA A 61 3.19 20.79 5.17
N ALA A 62 2.79 21.89 4.52
CA ALA A 62 3.19 23.25 4.92
C ALA A 62 2.73 23.61 6.34
N ARG A 63 1.49 23.26 6.72
CA ARG A 63 0.96 23.51 8.07
C ARG A 63 1.59 22.58 9.13
N SER A 64 1.90 21.34 8.77
CA SER A 64 2.63 20.42 9.65
C SER A 64 4.07 20.87 9.89
N ALA A 65 4.75 21.40 8.87
CA ALA A 65 6.07 22.01 9.00
C ALA A 65 6.05 23.26 9.89
N ALA A 66 5.00 24.08 9.81
CA ALA A 66 4.81 25.23 10.70
C ALA A 66 4.61 24.82 12.17
N ALA A 67 3.83 23.76 12.43
CA ALA A 67 3.64 23.22 13.78
C ALA A 67 4.95 22.65 14.36
N ALA A 68 5.74 21.92 13.55
CA ALA A 68 7.05 21.43 13.95
C ALA A 68 8.05 22.57 14.25
N ALA A 69 8.05 23.63 13.43
CA ALA A 69 8.88 24.82 13.66
C ALA A 69 8.50 25.56 14.96
N ALA A 70 7.20 25.68 15.27
CA ALA A 70 6.73 26.27 16.52
C ALA A 70 7.16 25.45 17.76
N ALA A 71 7.11 24.12 17.69
CA ALA A 71 7.59 23.24 18.76
C ALA A 71 9.12 23.35 18.97
N ALA A 72 9.89 23.46 17.90
CA ALA A 72 11.33 23.68 17.97
C ALA A 72 11.68 25.06 18.57
N ALA A 73 10.95 26.12 18.20
CA ALA A 73 11.13 27.45 18.77
C ALA A 73 10.79 27.49 20.28
N ALA A 74 9.75 26.79 20.72
CA ALA A 74 9.41 26.67 22.14
C ALA A 74 10.53 25.99 22.96
N SER A 75 11.17 24.94 22.42
CA SER A 75 12.30 24.26 23.09
C SER A 75 13.58 25.10 23.14
N ALA A 76 13.76 26.05 22.20
CA ALA A 76 14.89 26.97 22.22
C ALA A 76 14.79 28.04 23.33
N ALA A 77 13.58 28.37 23.79
CA ALA A 77 13.35 29.43 24.78
C ALA A 77 13.78 29.06 26.21
N SER A 78 14.06 27.79 26.51
CA SER A 78 14.45 27.30 27.84
C SER A 78 15.97 27.07 28.05
N GLY A 79 16.82 27.37 27.07
CA GLY A 79 18.28 27.13 27.12
C GLY A 79 19.11 28.31 27.62
N GLY A 80 19.38 28.40 28.93
CA GLY A 80 20.01 29.58 29.53
C GLY A 80 21.55 29.58 29.73
N ARG A 81 22.24 30.46 29.00
CA ARG A 81 23.52 31.17 29.32
C ARG A 81 24.88 30.41 29.44
N ARG A 82 25.94 31.19 29.12
CA ARG A 82 27.41 30.95 29.16
C ARG A 82 28.00 30.26 27.90
N GLY A 83 29.07 30.75 27.26
CA GLY A 83 29.77 32.06 27.36
C GLY A 83 31.25 31.99 26.89
N GLY A 84 31.80 33.09 26.33
CA GLY A 84 33.25 33.26 26.05
C GLY A 84 33.63 33.47 24.58
N GLY A 85 34.34 34.57 24.26
CA GLY A 85 34.65 35.04 22.90
C GLY A 85 35.93 34.51 22.23
N GLY A 86 36.29 35.12 21.09
CA GLY A 86 37.52 34.87 20.31
C GLY A 86 37.34 35.28 18.83
N GLY A 87 38.18 36.18 18.30
CA GLY A 87 38.00 36.80 16.96
C GLY A 87 39.10 36.51 15.92
N GLY A 88 39.07 37.24 14.79
CA GLY A 88 39.96 37.12 13.61
C GLY A 88 39.27 36.42 12.43
N GLU A 89 38.84 37.05 11.33
CA GLU A 89 39.44 37.97 10.34
C GLU A 89 40.27 37.32 9.20
N ASN A 90 39.82 37.56 7.95
CA ASN A 90 40.60 37.79 6.70
C ASN A 90 41.53 36.67 6.13
N SER A 91 41.81 36.56 4.80
CA SER A 91 41.15 37.12 3.58
C SER A 91 41.70 36.50 2.27
N THR A 92 40.84 36.35 1.23
CA THR A 92 41.05 36.50 -0.24
C THR A 92 42.24 35.89 -1.05
N GLY A 93 41.93 35.26 -2.21
CA GLY A 93 42.83 34.98 -3.37
C GLY A 93 42.63 33.56 -3.96
N ARG A 94 42.42 33.21 -5.26
CA ARG A 94 42.72 33.76 -6.62
C ARG A 94 44.24 33.94 -6.89
N ARG A 95 44.86 33.60 -8.05
CA ARG A 95 44.50 33.04 -9.41
C ARG A 95 45.83 32.63 -10.14
N SER A 96 45.94 31.99 -11.33
CA SER A 96 45.26 30.84 -11.99
C SER A 96 45.84 30.55 -13.42
N GLY A 97 46.34 29.35 -13.73
CA GLY A 97 46.82 28.87 -15.07
C GLY A 97 47.50 27.48 -14.95
N SER A 98 47.47 26.50 -15.88
CA SER A 98 47.54 26.46 -17.36
C SER A 98 48.95 26.77 -17.91
N LYS A 99 49.55 26.09 -18.92
CA LYS A 99 48.99 25.38 -20.10
C LYS A 99 50.09 24.62 -20.91
N ARG A 100 49.83 23.37 -21.40
CA ARG A 100 50.23 22.81 -22.75
C ARG A 100 51.74 22.65 -23.13
N ASP A 101 52.23 21.92 -24.17
CA ASP A 101 51.71 20.94 -25.19
C ASP A 101 52.85 20.02 -25.75
N HIS A 102 52.50 19.06 -26.64
CA HIS A 102 53.24 18.19 -27.63
C HIS A 102 54.61 18.64 -28.25
N GLU A 103 55.47 17.89 -29.01
CA GLU A 103 55.84 16.46 -29.33
C GLU A 103 57.21 16.48 -30.14
N THR A 104 57.82 15.52 -30.89
CA THR A 104 57.48 14.21 -31.55
C THR A 104 58.74 13.39 -32.01
N ALA A 105 58.73 12.04 -31.94
CA ALA A 105 59.51 11.03 -32.75
C ALA A 105 61.08 11.12 -32.84
N VAL A 106 61.92 10.25 -33.48
CA VAL A 106 61.82 9.19 -34.55
C VAL A 106 62.96 8.11 -34.46
N THR A 107 62.70 6.81 -34.79
CA THR A 107 63.65 5.67 -35.14
C THR A 107 64.72 5.18 -34.12
N THR A 108 65.42 4.01 -34.22
CA THR A 108 65.73 3.00 -35.30
C THR A 108 65.65 1.50 -34.85
N ASP A 109 65.80 0.57 -35.80
CA ASP A 109 65.83 -0.91 -35.69
C ASP A 109 66.85 -1.58 -34.74
N GLN A 110 66.52 -2.80 -34.25
CA GLN A 110 67.23 -4.06 -34.56
C GLN A 110 66.42 -5.33 -34.16
N ASN A 111 66.87 -6.52 -34.60
CA ASN A 111 66.06 -7.75 -34.69
C ASN A 111 66.54 -8.89 -33.72
N PRO A 112 66.07 -10.15 -33.78
CA PRO A 112 65.19 -10.73 -32.76
C PRO A 112 65.85 -11.77 -31.83
N THR A 113 65.10 -12.22 -30.81
CA THR A 113 65.40 -13.48 -30.10
C THR A 113 64.10 -14.12 -29.59
N GLU A 114 63.95 -15.44 -29.75
CA GLU A 114 62.77 -16.18 -29.31
C GLU A 114 62.82 -16.46 -27.80
N THR A 115 61.67 -16.43 -27.11
CA THR A 115 61.51 -17.16 -25.84
C THR A 115 60.05 -17.45 -25.49
N ALA A 116 59.77 -18.75 -25.30
CA ALA A 116 58.64 -19.35 -24.56
C ALA A 116 57.34 -18.52 -24.39
N ALA A 117 56.36 -18.75 -25.26
CA ALA A 117 54.99 -18.28 -25.06
C ALA A 117 54.30 -19.01 -23.88
N THR A 118 54.18 -18.37 -22.72
CA THR A 118 53.24 -18.80 -21.67
C THR A 118 51.82 -18.37 -22.02
N ALA A 119 50.96 -19.34 -22.36
CA ALA A 119 49.59 -19.10 -22.81
C ALA A 119 48.67 -18.59 -21.68
N ALA A 120 48.72 -17.29 -21.40
CA ALA A 120 47.79 -16.62 -20.49
C ALA A 120 46.35 -16.76 -21.01
N THR A 121 45.56 -17.64 -20.38
CA THR A 121 44.17 -17.88 -20.77
C THR A 121 43.38 -16.57 -20.64
N PRO A 122 42.75 -16.04 -21.71
CA PRO A 122 42.05 -14.78 -21.63
C PRO A 122 40.83 -14.93 -20.71
N GLN A 123 40.90 -14.33 -19.51
CA GLN A 123 39.75 -14.23 -18.64
C GLN A 123 38.65 -13.46 -19.37
N ARG A 124 37.67 -14.20 -19.90
CA ARG A 124 36.53 -13.68 -20.65
C ARG A 124 35.69 -12.82 -19.72
N LYS A 125 36.05 -11.53 -19.61
CA LYS A 125 35.33 -10.51 -18.83
C LYS A 125 33.84 -10.65 -19.15
N LYS A 126 33.05 -11.17 -18.21
CA LYS A 126 31.60 -11.31 -18.38
C LYS A 126 31.04 -9.91 -18.55
N GLN A 127 30.71 -9.56 -19.79
CA GLN A 127 30.22 -8.25 -20.16
C GLN A 127 28.97 -7.98 -19.31
N LYS A 128 29.01 -6.94 -18.47
CA LYS A 128 27.94 -6.64 -17.52
C LYS A 128 26.73 -6.19 -18.32
N VAL A 129 25.80 -7.09 -18.58
CA VAL A 129 24.56 -6.77 -19.31
C VAL A 129 23.74 -5.84 -18.42
N THR A 130 23.70 -4.58 -18.81
CA THR A 130 22.87 -3.53 -18.22
C THR A 130 21.66 -3.32 -19.10
N TYR A 131 20.50 -3.07 -18.50
CA TYR A 131 19.28 -2.80 -19.25
C TYR A 131 18.58 -1.58 -18.66
N ALA A 132 18.57 -0.48 -19.41
CA ALA A 132 17.72 0.66 -19.10
C ALA A 132 16.27 0.29 -19.44
N LEU A 133 15.36 0.47 -18.48
CA LEU A 133 13.94 0.21 -18.72
C LEU A 133 13.38 1.22 -19.73
N PRO A 134 12.61 0.77 -20.76
CA PRO A 134 11.95 1.66 -21.70
C PRO A 134 10.80 2.42 -21.02
N HIS A 135 10.45 3.59 -21.56
CA HIS A 135 9.31 4.42 -21.12
C HIS A 135 9.29 4.82 -19.62
N GLN A 136 10.44 4.82 -18.95
CA GLN A 136 10.57 5.42 -17.61
C GLN A 136 10.15 6.90 -17.63
N ASN A 137 9.54 7.38 -16.55
CA ASN A 137 9.29 8.81 -16.41
C ASN A 137 10.63 9.56 -16.30
N MET A 138 10.80 10.56 -17.17
CA MET A 138 11.95 11.48 -17.23
C MET A 138 11.62 12.87 -16.66
N GLU A 139 10.46 13.02 -16.01
CA GLU A 139 10.13 14.18 -15.18
C GLU A 139 11.25 14.55 -14.21
N GLU A 140 11.37 15.85 -13.94
CA GLU A 140 12.43 16.41 -13.11
C GLU A 140 12.53 15.72 -11.72
N GLY A 141 13.76 15.34 -11.37
CA GLY A 141 14.08 14.70 -10.11
C GLY A 141 13.73 13.22 -10.00
N HIS A 142 13.20 12.53 -11.02
CA HIS A 142 13.11 11.06 -10.99
C HIS A 142 14.50 10.39 -11.09
N PHE A 143 14.70 9.30 -10.35
CA PHE A 143 15.91 8.47 -10.50
C PHE A 143 15.82 7.63 -11.76
N TYR A 144 16.93 7.50 -12.51
CA TYR A 144 17.00 6.70 -13.72
C TYR A 144 17.40 5.26 -13.41
N VAL A 145 16.48 4.32 -13.59
CA VAL A 145 16.66 2.90 -13.21
C VAL A 145 17.34 2.15 -14.36
N VAL A 146 18.51 1.60 -14.06
CA VAL A 146 19.25 0.69 -14.96
C VAL A 146 19.38 -0.66 -14.25
N LEU A 147 18.76 -1.69 -14.82
CA LEU A 147 18.86 -3.05 -14.28
C LEU A 147 20.31 -3.53 -14.39
N GLY A 148 20.81 -4.14 -13.32
CA GLY A 148 22.19 -4.60 -13.24
C GLY A 148 23.16 -3.62 -12.57
N GLU A 149 22.81 -2.34 -12.47
CA GLU A 149 23.61 -1.32 -11.77
C GLU A 149 23.28 -1.21 -10.28
N ASP A 150 24.07 -0.44 -9.55
CA ASP A 150 23.88 -0.20 -8.12
C ASP A 150 23.17 1.15 -7.88
N ILE A 151 22.28 1.21 -6.88
CA ILE A 151 21.55 2.43 -6.48
C ILE A 151 22.51 3.55 -6.03
N ASP A 152 23.70 3.15 -5.57
CA ASP A 152 24.71 3.98 -4.93
C ASP A 152 26.09 3.44 -5.35
N VAL A 153 26.85 4.26 -6.07
CA VAL A 153 28.06 3.86 -6.80
C VAL A 153 29.26 3.82 -5.85
N SER A 154 29.30 4.71 -4.86
CA SER A 154 30.32 4.76 -3.81
C SER A 154 30.31 3.52 -2.91
N THR A 155 29.13 3.02 -2.51
CA THR A 155 29.03 1.81 -1.67
C THR A 155 28.85 0.50 -2.44
N GLN A 156 28.37 0.55 -3.69
CA GLN A 156 28.01 -0.61 -4.54
C GLN A 156 27.17 -1.68 -3.82
N ARG A 157 26.36 -1.28 -2.83
CA ARG A 157 25.75 -2.23 -1.89
C ARG A 157 24.45 -2.84 -2.41
N PHE A 158 23.61 -2.05 -3.07
CA PHE A 158 22.27 -2.43 -3.49
C PHE A 158 22.21 -2.50 -5.01
N LYS A 159 22.32 -3.71 -5.55
CA LYS A 159 22.25 -3.94 -7.00
C LYS A 159 20.79 -4.03 -7.42
N ILE A 160 20.36 -3.17 -8.35
CA ILE A 160 19.03 -3.13 -8.96
C ILE A 160 18.80 -4.39 -9.79
N LEU A 161 17.64 -5.04 -9.58
CA LEU A 161 17.23 -6.26 -10.28
C LEU A 161 15.96 -6.08 -11.12
N SER A 162 14.93 -5.44 -10.57
CA SER A 162 13.65 -5.19 -11.25
C SER A 162 13.00 -3.90 -10.74
N LEU A 163 12.05 -3.34 -11.49
CA LEU A 163 11.16 -2.28 -11.03
C LEU A 163 9.88 -2.92 -10.48
N LEU A 164 9.54 -2.62 -9.23
CA LEU A 164 8.35 -3.13 -8.54
C LEU A 164 7.17 -2.14 -8.64
N GLY A 165 7.44 -0.84 -8.77
CA GLY A 165 6.42 0.19 -8.95
C GLY A 165 7.00 1.58 -9.20
N GLU A 166 6.18 2.47 -9.76
CA GLU A 166 6.53 3.86 -10.08
C GLU A 166 5.32 4.77 -9.87
N GLY A 167 5.53 6.00 -9.41
CA GLY A 167 4.46 6.97 -9.16
C GLY A 167 4.99 8.34 -8.75
N THR A 168 4.08 9.24 -8.33
CA THR A 168 4.36 10.66 -8.06
C THR A 168 5.57 10.91 -7.16
N PHE A 169 5.79 10.04 -6.16
CA PHE A 169 6.87 10.19 -5.16
C PHE A 169 8.23 9.64 -5.61
N GLY A 170 8.30 8.81 -6.66
CA GLY A 170 9.51 8.11 -7.09
C GLY A 170 9.28 6.69 -7.60
N LYS A 171 10.28 5.83 -7.42
CA LYS A 171 10.30 4.44 -7.93
C LYS A 171 10.61 3.46 -6.80
N VAL A 172 9.99 2.28 -6.81
CA VAL A 172 10.32 1.16 -5.91
C VAL A 172 10.98 0.07 -6.74
N VAL A 173 12.21 -0.30 -6.40
CA VAL A 173 12.98 -1.34 -7.11
C VAL A 173 13.24 -2.54 -6.22
N GLU A 174 13.29 -3.73 -6.83
CA GLU A 174 13.90 -4.90 -6.21
C GLU A 174 15.42 -4.74 -6.25
N SER A 175 16.09 -5.08 -5.16
CA SER A 175 17.55 -5.03 -5.09
C SER A 175 18.13 -6.16 -4.27
N TRP A 176 19.40 -6.48 -4.55
CA TRP A 176 20.21 -7.42 -3.79
C TRP A 176 21.13 -6.67 -2.83
N ASP A 177 20.94 -6.83 -1.51
CA ASP A 177 21.84 -6.27 -0.48
C ASP A 177 23.11 -7.13 -0.42
N ARG A 178 24.17 -6.69 -1.11
CA ARG A 178 25.45 -7.42 -1.18
C ARG A 178 26.10 -7.66 0.19
N LYS A 179 25.74 -6.88 1.23
CA LYS A 179 26.25 -7.04 2.60
C LYS A 179 25.47 -8.09 3.39
N ARG A 180 24.15 -8.21 3.17
CA ARG A 180 23.29 -9.19 3.87
C ARG A 180 23.06 -10.50 3.12
N LYS A 181 23.29 -10.52 1.79
CA LYS A 181 22.97 -11.65 0.88
C LYS A 181 21.47 -11.97 0.85
N GLU A 182 20.64 -10.92 0.83
CA GLU A 182 19.18 -11.03 0.76
C GLU A 182 18.58 -10.08 -0.28
N TYR A 183 17.37 -10.39 -0.72
CA TYR A 183 16.55 -9.52 -1.56
C TYR A 183 15.82 -8.49 -0.69
N CYS A 184 15.78 -7.24 -1.15
CA CYS A 184 15.09 -6.13 -0.49
C CYS A 184 14.31 -5.29 -1.51
N ALA A 185 13.27 -4.60 -1.04
CA ALA A 185 12.63 -3.51 -1.80
C ALA A 185 13.28 -2.18 -1.42
N VAL A 186 13.53 -1.30 -2.38
CA VAL A 186 14.09 0.04 -2.15
C VAL A 186 13.21 1.10 -2.79
N LYS A 187 12.57 1.94 -1.97
CA LYS A 187 11.81 3.13 -2.41
C LYS A 187 12.83 4.26 -2.61
N ILE A 188 13.11 4.58 -3.87
CA ILE A 188 13.99 5.67 -4.31
C ILE A 188 13.11 6.89 -4.60
N VAL A 189 13.17 7.87 -3.70
CA VAL A 189 12.34 9.07 -3.73
C VAL A 189 12.88 10.05 -4.77
N ARG A 190 11.99 10.84 -5.40
CA ARG A 190 12.39 11.94 -6.30
C ARG A 190 13.32 12.92 -5.58
N ASN A 191 14.41 13.33 -6.21
CA ASN A 191 15.31 14.37 -5.70
C ASN A 191 14.69 15.75 -5.91
N VAL A 192 13.66 16.06 -5.12
CA VAL A 192 12.97 17.35 -5.06
C VAL A 192 12.82 17.73 -3.58
N PRO A 193 13.10 18.97 -3.15
CA PRO A 193 13.10 19.34 -1.73
C PRO A 193 11.81 19.08 -0.94
N LYS A 194 10.64 19.04 -1.61
CA LYS A 194 9.37 18.58 -1.02
C LYS A 194 9.44 17.09 -0.68
N TYR A 195 9.55 16.22 -1.68
CA TYR A 195 9.53 14.77 -1.49
C TYR A 195 10.67 14.26 -0.60
N THR A 196 11.86 14.86 -0.67
CA THR A 196 12.99 14.58 0.24
C THR A 196 12.71 14.97 1.70
N ARG A 197 11.81 15.92 1.96
CA ARG A 197 11.35 16.28 3.32
C ARG A 197 10.24 15.32 3.78
N ASP A 198 9.25 15.09 2.94
CA ASP A 198 8.11 14.22 3.25
C ASP A 198 8.59 12.77 3.52
N ALA A 199 9.55 12.26 2.75
CA ALA A 199 10.18 10.96 2.97
C ALA A 199 10.95 10.87 4.31
N LYS A 200 11.46 11.98 4.86
CA LYS A 200 12.09 11.98 6.18
C LYS A 200 11.06 11.86 7.31
N ILE A 201 9.83 12.32 7.08
CA ILE A 201 8.69 12.12 7.99
C ILE A 201 8.21 10.66 7.89
N GLU A 202 8.08 10.12 6.67
CA GLU A 202 7.78 8.70 6.45
C GLU A 202 8.78 7.77 7.18
N ILE A 203 10.09 8.04 7.05
CA ILE A 203 11.15 7.31 7.76
C ILE A 203 10.96 7.37 9.29
N GLN A 204 10.55 8.52 9.85
CA GLN A 204 10.31 8.66 11.29
C GLN A 204 9.13 7.80 11.76
N PHE A 205 8.04 7.70 10.97
CA PHE A 205 6.94 6.80 11.29
C PHE A 205 7.35 5.31 11.18
N MET A 206 8.08 4.93 10.13
CA MET A 206 8.58 3.56 9.97
C MET A 206 9.54 3.14 11.10
N GLU A 207 10.45 4.02 11.52
CA GLU A 207 11.34 3.77 12.66
C GLU A 207 10.56 3.71 13.98
N LYS A 208 9.55 4.58 14.20
CA LYS A 208 8.66 4.48 15.38
C LYS A 208 7.95 3.12 15.45
N VAL A 209 7.42 2.61 14.34
CA VAL A 209 6.81 1.26 14.25
C VAL A 209 7.83 0.17 14.59
N ARG A 210 9.02 0.24 13.98
CA ARG A 210 10.10 -0.73 14.17
C ARG A 210 10.61 -0.79 15.62
N GLN A 211 10.75 0.37 16.26
CA GLN A 211 11.28 0.49 17.62
C GLN A 211 10.26 0.06 18.68
N ALA A 212 8.97 0.25 18.41
CA ALA A 212 7.89 -0.15 19.30
C ALA A 212 7.52 -1.66 19.19
N ASP A 213 7.69 -2.27 18.01
CA ASP A 213 7.50 -3.71 17.79
C ASP A 213 8.79 -4.42 17.30
N PRO A 214 9.83 -4.50 18.15
CA PRO A 214 11.11 -5.11 17.80
C PRO A 214 11.04 -6.64 17.64
N ALA A 215 9.96 -7.26 18.11
CA ALA A 215 9.68 -8.70 17.99
C ALA A 215 8.80 -9.03 16.76
N ASP A 216 8.50 -8.05 15.90
CA ASP A 216 7.78 -8.19 14.64
C ASP A 216 6.40 -8.87 14.73
N ARG A 217 5.66 -8.64 15.83
CA ARG A 217 4.40 -9.32 16.17
C ARG A 217 3.18 -8.80 15.42
N PHE A 218 3.21 -7.54 14.98
CA PHE A 218 2.08 -6.89 14.31
C PHE A 218 2.36 -6.77 12.80
N PRO A 219 1.38 -7.06 11.91
CA PRO A 219 1.56 -7.11 10.45
C PRO A 219 1.61 -5.71 9.80
N LEU A 220 2.43 -4.85 10.37
CA LEU A 220 2.96 -3.61 9.79
C LEU A 220 4.32 -3.93 9.14
N MET A 221 4.67 -3.23 8.07
CA MET A 221 6.02 -3.26 7.49
C MET A 221 7.02 -2.54 8.40
N LYS A 222 8.22 -3.12 8.56
CA LYS A 222 9.36 -2.51 9.27
C LYS A 222 10.48 -2.15 8.29
N ILE A 223 10.94 -0.90 8.37
CA ILE A 223 12.11 -0.39 7.64
C ILE A 223 13.39 -1.11 8.09
N GLN A 224 14.26 -1.49 7.15
CA GLN A 224 15.57 -2.06 7.48
C GLN A 224 16.65 -1.00 7.73
N ARG A 225 16.63 0.07 6.93
CA ARG A 225 17.51 1.24 6.94
C ARG A 225 17.02 2.28 5.93
N TYR A 226 17.59 3.47 5.98
CA TYR A 226 17.54 4.47 4.91
C TYR A 226 18.94 5.03 4.65
N PHE A 227 19.11 5.70 3.52
CA PHE A 227 20.29 6.51 3.19
C PHE A 227 19.91 7.60 2.17
N GLN A 228 20.85 8.50 1.86
CA GLN A 228 20.77 9.36 0.68
C GLN A 228 21.90 8.92 -0.26
N ASN A 229 21.61 8.68 -1.55
CA ASN A 229 22.61 8.16 -2.50
C ASN A 229 23.52 9.27 -3.06
N ASP A 230 24.57 8.88 -3.77
CA ASP A 230 25.51 9.80 -4.47
C ASP A 230 24.82 10.87 -5.34
N SER A 231 23.61 10.61 -5.86
CA SER A 231 22.80 11.53 -6.68
C SER A 231 21.74 12.33 -5.90
N GLY A 232 21.78 12.30 -4.56
CA GLY A 232 20.91 13.09 -3.68
C GLY A 232 19.52 12.52 -3.41
N HIS A 233 19.18 11.32 -3.92
CA HIS A 233 17.88 10.69 -3.68
C HIS A 233 17.81 10.05 -2.30
N MET A 234 16.73 10.29 -1.55
CA MET A 234 16.43 9.52 -0.35
C MET A 234 16.02 8.09 -0.75
N CYS A 235 16.70 7.11 -0.17
CA CYS A 235 16.52 5.69 -0.45
C CYS A 235 16.09 4.96 0.83
N ILE A 236 14.89 4.38 0.83
CA ILE A 236 14.31 3.65 1.97
C ILE A 236 14.35 2.15 1.64
N VAL A 237 15.05 1.35 2.47
CA VAL A 237 15.24 -0.09 2.26
C VAL A 237 14.33 -0.89 3.20
N MET A 238 13.55 -1.79 2.62
CA MET A 238 12.53 -2.60 3.29
C MET A 238 12.72 -4.08 2.90
N PRO A 239 12.17 -5.05 3.67
CA PRO A 239 12.05 -6.42 3.19
C PRO A 239 11.32 -6.48 1.84
N LYS A 240 11.69 -7.43 0.97
CA LYS A 240 10.90 -7.72 -0.23
C LYS A 240 9.75 -8.65 0.17
N TYR A 241 8.51 -8.16 0.04
CA TYR A 241 7.29 -8.96 0.21
C TYR A 241 6.75 -9.45 -1.14
N GLY A 242 5.61 -10.13 -1.12
CA GLY A 242 4.83 -10.55 -2.29
C GLY A 242 3.99 -9.42 -2.91
N PRO A 243 3.04 -9.78 -3.79
CA PRO A 243 2.18 -8.82 -4.49
C PRO A 243 1.22 -8.10 -3.53
N CYS A 244 0.69 -6.95 -3.97
CA CYS A 244 -0.40 -6.29 -3.27
C CYS A 244 -1.73 -7.04 -3.43
N LEU A 245 -2.69 -6.80 -2.54
CA LEU A 245 -4.01 -7.43 -2.62
C LEU A 245 -4.78 -7.01 -3.87
N LEU A 246 -4.53 -5.82 -4.45
CA LEU A 246 -5.11 -5.42 -5.73
C LEU A 246 -4.63 -6.32 -6.88
N ASP A 247 -3.31 -6.51 -7.02
CA ASP A 247 -2.74 -7.38 -8.06
C ASP A 247 -3.23 -8.82 -7.91
N TRP A 248 -3.49 -9.28 -6.68
CA TRP A 248 -4.13 -10.58 -6.46
C TRP A 248 -5.56 -10.63 -7.02
N ILE A 249 -6.46 -9.72 -6.60
CA ILE A 249 -7.86 -9.79 -7.06
C ILE A 249 -8.01 -9.52 -8.56
N MET A 250 -7.15 -8.70 -9.15
CA MET A 250 -7.11 -8.48 -10.61
C MET A 250 -6.68 -9.72 -11.39
N LYS A 251 -5.80 -10.55 -10.83
CA LYS A 251 -5.21 -11.74 -11.51
C LYS A 251 -5.99 -13.02 -11.24
N HIS A 252 -6.55 -13.17 -10.03
CA HIS A 252 -7.12 -14.42 -9.52
C HIS A 252 -8.58 -14.33 -9.10
N GLY A 253 -9.13 -13.12 -9.02
CA GLY A 253 -10.49 -12.86 -8.55
C GLY A 253 -10.60 -12.72 -7.02
N PRO A 254 -11.84 -12.58 -6.50
CA PRO A 254 -12.07 -12.24 -5.10
C PRO A 254 -11.68 -13.35 -4.12
N PHE A 255 -11.42 -12.96 -2.87
CA PHE A 255 -11.03 -13.89 -1.81
C PHE A 255 -12.21 -14.71 -1.29
N SER A 256 -11.98 -16.01 -1.10
CA SER A 256 -12.87 -16.90 -0.33
C SER A 256 -13.03 -16.42 1.11
N HIS A 257 -14.16 -16.71 1.75
CA HIS A 257 -14.46 -16.28 3.12
C HIS A 257 -13.34 -16.56 4.16
N ARG A 258 -12.68 -17.72 4.11
CA ARG A 258 -11.54 -18.05 5.00
C ARG A 258 -10.38 -17.07 4.87
N HIS A 259 -9.81 -16.95 3.67
CA HIS A 259 -8.74 -15.99 3.41
C HIS A 259 -9.17 -14.55 3.72
N LEU A 260 -10.41 -14.15 3.38
CA LEU A 260 -10.92 -12.83 3.73
C LEU A 260 -10.99 -12.61 5.26
N ALA A 261 -11.41 -13.62 6.05
CA ALA A 261 -11.39 -13.55 7.50
C ALA A 261 -9.96 -13.44 8.09
N GLN A 262 -8.98 -14.15 7.50
CA GLN A 262 -7.56 -13.99 7.85
C GLN A 262 -7.04 -12.59 7.55
N LEU A 263 -7.45 -11.98 6.43
CA LEU A 263 -7.09 -10.60 6.05
C LEU A 263 -7.73 -9.57 7.00
N VAL A 264 -9.03 -9.71 7.31
CA VAL A 264 -9.75 -8.89 8.31
C VAL A 264 -9.09 -8.97 9.69
N PHE A 265 -8.75 -10.19 10.13
CA PHE A 265 -8.07 -10.39 11.42
C PHE A 265 -6.71 -9.68 11.46
N GLN A 266 -5.84 -9.94 10.49
CA GLN A 266 -4.49 -9.36 10.49
C GLN A 266 -4.50 -7.83 10.34
N THR A 267 -5.33 -7.28 9.44
CA THR A 267 -5.46 -5.82 9.30
C THR A 267 -6.02 -5.17 10.57
N GLY A 268 -6.99 -5.81 11.23
CA GLY A 268 -7.50 -5.35 12.53
C GLY A 268 -6.44 -5.42 13.64
N VAL A 269 -5.61 -6.47 13.67
CA VAL A 269 -4.48 -6.60 14.61
C VAL A 269 -3.45 -5.50 14.40
N ALA A 270 -3.10 -5.19 13.16
CA ALA A 270 -2.18 -4.09 12.85
C ALA A 270 -2.76 -2.72 13.23
N LEU A 271 -4.02 -2.44 12.87
CA LEU A 271 -4.66 -1.15 13.13
C LEU A 271 -4.97 -0.94 14.61
N ASP A 272 -5.36 -1.97 15.36
CA ASP A 272 -5.55 -1.90 16.82
C ASP A 272 -4.26 -1.43 17.51
N TYR A 273 -3.12 -2.01 17.12
CA TYR A 273 -1.81 -1.58 17.61
C TYR A 273 -1.42 -0.17 17.14
N PHE A 274 -1.65 0.15 15.85
CA PHE A 274 -1.34 1.46 15.27
C PHE A 274 -2.13 2.60 15.94
N HIS A 275 -3.41 2.34 16.21
CA HIS A 275 -4.35 3.28 16.81
C HIS A 275 -4.15 3.41 18.33
N SER A 276 -4.15 2.32 19.08
CA SER A 276 -4.16 2.38 20.56
C SER A 276 -2.77 2.49 21.18
N GLU A 277 -1.74 1.80 20.65
CA GLU A 277 -0.40 1.80 21.25
C GLU A 277 0.51 2.88 20.67
N LEU A 278 0.47 3.09 19.35
CA LEU A 278 1.30 4.08 18.66
C LEU A 278 0.65 5.47 18.56
N HIS A 279 -0.68 5.58 18.72
CA HIS A 279 -1.45 6.80 18.51
C HIS A 279 -1.23 7.43 17.11
N LEU A 280 -1.28 6.59 16.07
CA LEU A 280 -1.16 7.00 14.67
C LEU A 280 -2.42 6.61 13.87
N MET A 281 -2.67 7.33 12.79
CA MET A 281 -3.65 7.01 11.76
C MET A 281 -2.91 6.79 10.44
N HIS A 282 -3.31 5.79 9.66
CA HIS A 282 -2.66 5.44 8.40
C HIS A 282 -3.08 6.39 7.26
N THR A 283 -4.37 6.74 7.27
CA THR A 283 -5.10 7.62 6.35
C THR A 283 -5.17 7.19 4.89
N ASP A 284 -4.16 6.53 4.32
CA ASP A 284 -4.18 6.01 2.94
C ASP A 284 -4.11 4.47 2.87
N LEU A 285 -5.05 3.82 3.58
CA LEU A 285 -5.31 2.38 3.42
C LEU A 285 -6.04 2.12 2.10
N LYS A 286 -5.53 1.15 1.34
CA LYS A 286 -6.04 0.68 0.05
C LYS A 286 -5.43 -0.70 -0.28
N PRO A 287 -6.03 -1.53 -1.16
CA PRO A 287 -5.52 -2.87 -1.45
C PRO A 287 -4.12 -2.89 -2.10
N GLU A 288 -3.68 -1.78 -2.69
CA GLU A 288 -2.31 -1.57 -3.18
C GLU A 288 -1.28 -1.45 -2.04
N ASN A 289 -1.66 -0.88 -0.90
CA ASN A 289 -0.80 -0.65 0.26
C ASN A 289 -0.83 -1.80 1.29
N ILE A 290 -1.55 -2.89 0.98
CA ILE A 290 -1.55 -4.13 1.76
C ILE A 290 -0.91 -5.21 0.89
N LEU A 291 0.25 -5.72 1.32
CA LEU A 291 1.05 -6.70 0.57
C LEU A 291 0.94 -8.07 1.21
N MET A 292 0.91 -9.13 0.40
CA MET A 292 1.14 -10.51 0.87
C MET A 292 2.59 -10.65 1.33
N GLU A 293 2.84 -11.37 2.43
CA GLU A 293 4.20 -11.53 2.96
C GLU A 293 5.10 -12.32 2.01
N THR A 294 4.53 -13.30 1.29
CA THR A 294 5.20 -14.16 0.30
C THR A 294 4.57 -14.02 -1.09
N SER A 295 5.32 -14.35 -2.15
CA SER A 295 4.78 -14.47 -3.52
C SER A 295 4.18 -15.86 -3.83
N ASP A 296 4.28 -16.79 -2.89
CA ASP A 296 3.90 -18.18 -3.05
C ASP A 296 2.37 -18.32 -3.21
N ALA A 297 1.95 -19.32 -3.99
CA ALA A 297 0.54 -19.63 -4.21
C ALA A 297 0.35 -21.15 -4.28
N ALA A 298 -0.68 -21.65 -3.60
CA ALA A 298 -1.14 -23.03 -3.75
C ALA A 298 -2.02 -23.16 -5.00
N VAL A 299 -2.38 -24.40 -5.38
CA VAL A 299 -3.38 -24.67 -6.41
C VAL A 299 -4.53 -25.46 -5.79
N ASP A 300 -5.76 -24.99 -5.97
CA ASP A 300 -6.98 -25.72 -5.62
C ASP A 300 -7.10 -26.99 -6.49
N PRO A 301 -7.06 -28.20 -5.92
CA PRO A 301 -7.11 -29.44 -6.69
C PRO A 301 -8.47 -29.73 -7.33
N VAL A 302 -9.54 -29.02 -6.93
CA VAL A 302 -10.90 -29.16 -7.44
C VAL A 302 -11.21 -28.11 -8.51
N THR A 303 -10.82 -26.85 -8.29
CA THR A 303 -11.10 -25.76 -9.27
C THR A 303 -9.93 -25.40 -10.18
N ASN A 304 -8.74 -25.95 -9.92
CA ASN A 304 -7.47 -25.65 -10.62
C ASN A 304 -7.12 -24.14 -10.63
N ARG A 305 -7.54 -23.40 -9.60
CA ARG A 305 -7.23 -21.98 -9.39
C ARG A 305 -6.03 -21.81 -8.48
N GLN A 306 -5.30 -20.72 -8.63
CA GLN A 306 -4.31 -20.33 -7.61
C GLN A 306 -5.03 -19.85 -6.35
N LEU A 307 -4.60 -20.36 -5.20
CA LEU A 307 -5.01 -19.93 -3.87
C LEU A 307 -3.86 -19.16 -3.21
N PRO A 308 -4.16 -18.20 -2.31
CA PRO A 308 -3.13 -17.63 -1.44
C PRO A 308 -2.45 -18.73 -0.59
N PRO A 309 -1.34 -18.41 0.08
CA PRO A 309 -0.86 -19.22 1.21
C PRO A 309 -1.95 -19.34 2.28
N ASP A 310 -1.98 -20.45 3.01
CA ASP A 310 -2.79 -20.59 4.24
C ASP A 310 -1.85 -20.84 5.43
N PRO A 311 -1.75 -19.91 6.42
CA PRO A 311 -2.46 -18.65 6.50
C PRO A 311 -1.96 -17.59 5.50
N CYS A 312 -2.88 -16.78 4.97
CA CYS A 312 -2.59 -15.72 4.01
C CYS A 312 -1.96 -14.50 4.72
N ARG A 313 -0.67 -14.59 5.04
CA ARG A 313 0.06 -13.55 5.78
C ARG A 313 0.18 -12.24 4.99
N ILE A 314 -0.06 -11.10 5.64
CA ILE A 314 0.02 -9.76 5.02
C ILE A 314 0.86 -8.77 5.82
N ARG A 315 1.21 -7.66 5.17
CA ARG A 315 1.87 -6.48 5.73
C ARG A 315 1.22 -5.20 5.22
N ILE A 316 0.85 -4.31 6.12
CA ILE A 316 0.44 -2.93 5.78
C ILE A 316 1.71 -2.10 5.54
N CYS A 317 1.74 -1.36 4.42
CA CYS A 317 2.89 -0.63 3.87
C CYS A 317 2.54 0.83 3.55
N ASP A 318 3.54 1.62 3.14
CA ASP A 318 3.41 3.02 2.68
C ASP A 318 2.92 4.00 3.76
N LEU A 319 3.73 4.16 4.81
CA LEU A 319 3.45 5.05 5.95
C LEU A 319 3.65 6.55 5.63
N GLY A 320 3.78 6.93 4.36
CA GLY A 320 3.96 8.32 3.92
C GLY A 320 2.73 9.21 4.15
N GLY A 321 1.53 8.62 4.20
CA GLY A 321 0.27 9.31 4.53
C GLY A 321 -0.07 9.37 6.03
N CYS A 322 0.79 8.84 6.91
CA CYS A 322 0.47 8.71 8.33
C CYS A 322 0.46 10.05 9.08
N CYS A 323 -0.34 10.13 10.16
CA CYS A 323 -0.36 11.28 11.06
C CYS A 323 -0.67 10.90 12.51
N ASP A 324 -0.43 11.83 13.44
CA ASP A 324 -0.92 11.76 14.83
C ASP A 324 -2.12 12.72 15.04
N GLU A 325 -2.70 12.69 16.24
CA GLU A 325 -3.92 13.45 16.61
C GLU A 325 -3.83 14.98 16.43
N ARG A 326 -2.63 15.54 16.22
CA ARG A 326 -2.38 16.98 16.06
C ARG A 326 -2.51 17.45 14.60
N HIS A 327 -2.95 16.58 13.70
CA HIS A 327 -3.21 16.90 12.30
C HIS A 327 -4.24 18.03 12.08
N SER A 328 -4.24 18.62 10.89
CA SER A 328 -5.29 19.55 10.48
C SER A 328 -6.61 18.80 10.27
N ARG A 329 -7.62 19.09 11.10
CA ARG A 329 -8.94 18.43 11.10
C ARG A 329 -9.74 18.59 9.80
N THR A 330 -9.36 19.54 8.94
CA THR A 330 -9.91 19.77 7.59
C THR A 330 -8.95 19.35 6.46
N ALA A 331 -7.88 18.61 6.75
CA ALA A 331 -7.03 18.06 5.71
C ALA A 331 -7.77 16.95 4.94
N ILE A 332 -7.67 16.97 3.61
CA ILE A 332 -8.15 15.89 2.75
C ILE A 332 -7.08 14.81 2.71
N VAL A 333 -7.46 13.61 3.15
CA VAL A 333 -6.63 12.40 3.18
C VAL A 333 -7.34 11.26 2.44
N SER A 334 -6.69 10.08 2.38
CA SER A 334 -7.14 8.87 1.67
C SER A 334 -7.24 9.01 0.15
N THR A 335 -6.83 7.97 -0.57
CA THR A 335 -7.20 7.72 -1.97
C THR A 335 -8.74 7.68 -2.08
N ARG A 336 -9.32 8.36 -3.08
CA ARG A 336 -10.73 8.78 -3.09
C ARG A 336 -11.73 7.66 -2.82
N HIS A 337 -11.56 6.47 -3.41
CA HIS A 337 -12.52 5.37 -3.32
C HIS A 337 -12.65 4.76 -1.91
N TYR A 338 -11.68 5.01 -1.04
CA TYR A 338 -11.63 4.54 0.35
C TYR A 338 -11.83 5.69 1.35
N ARG A 339 -12.08 6.92 0.88
CA ARG A 339 -12.20 8.12 1.71
C ARG A 339 -13.54 8.18 2.46
N SER A 340 -13.49 8.47 3.75
CA SER A 340 -14.66 8.62 4.62
C SER A 340 -15.44 9.92 4.35
N PRO A 341 -16.77 9.95 4.60
CA PRO A 341 -17.57 11.15 4.39
C PRO A 341 -17.18 12.29 5.33
N GLU A 342 -16.71 12.00 6.56
CA GLU A 342 -16.24 13.07 7.45
C GLU A 342 -15.00 13.81 6.92
N VAL A 343 -14.15 13.15 6.10
CA VAL A 343 -13.05 13.80 5.38
C VAL A 343 -13.58 14.61 4.20
N ILE A 344 -14.55 14.09 3.43
CA ILE A 344 -15.17 14.79 2.29
C ILE A 344 -15.89 16.07 2.73
N LEU A 345 -16.54 16.02 3.90
CA LEU A 345 -17.36 17.10 4.46
C LEU A 345 -16.61 17.99 5.49
N GLY A 346 -15.36 17.65 5.81
CA GLY A 346 -14.53 18.40 6.75
C GLY A 346 -15.04 18.40 8.20
N LEU A 347 -15.80 17.37 8.62
CA LEU A 347 -16.48 17.27 9.94
C LEU A 347 -15.52 16.97 11.12
N GLY A 348 -14.21 17.06 10.86
CA GLY A 348 -13.18 16.41 11.66
C GLY A 348 -13.18 14.89 11.44
N TRP A 349 -11.99 14.31 11.44
CA TRP A 349 -11.75 12.88 11.33
C TRP A 349 -10.63 12.48 12.29
N MET A 350 -10.62 11.22 12.72
CA MET A 350 -9.55 10.60 13.52
C MET A 350 -9.42 9.12 13.08
N TYR A 351 -9.04 8.22 14.00
CA TYR A 351 -8.89 6.76 13.82
C TYR A 351 -10.03 6.08 13.04
N SER A 352 -11.26 6.63 13.11
CA SER A 352 -12.44 6.16 12.40
C SER A 352 -12.29 6.13 10.88
N THR A 353 -11.45 7.00 10.30
CA THR A 353 -11.31 7.08 8.84
C THR A 353 -10.61 5.85 8.27
N ASP A 354 -9.64 5.27 8.99
CA ASP A 354 -8.99 4.02 8.60
C ASP A 354 -9.99 2.85 8.59
N MET A 355 -10.93 2.84 9.54
CA MET A 355 -11.97 1.81 9.64
C MET A 355 -12.99 1.89 8.49
N TRP A 356 -13.31 3.11 8.02
CA TRP A 356 -14.11 3.29 6.81
C TRP A 356 -13.37 2.77 5.57
N SER A 357 -12.08 3.10 5.42
CA SER A 357 -11.25 2.56 4.33
C SER A 357 -11.25 1.03 4.33
N MET A 358 -11.14 0.40 5.51
CA MET A 358 -11.26 -1.05 5.65
C MET A 358 -12.63 -1.59 5.22
N GLY A 359 -13.73 -0.89 5.51
CA GLY A 359 -15.06 -1.25 5.01
C GLY A 359 -15.15 -1.29 3.47
N CYS A 360 -14.59 -0.27 2.79
CA CYS A 360 -14.48 -0.25 1.33
C CYS A 360 -13.58 -1.39 0.80
N ILE A 361 -12.42 -1.61 1.43
CA ILE A 361 -11.45 -2.65 1.06
C ILE A 361 -12.07 -4.04 1.19
N ILE A 362 -12.76 -4.35 2.30
CA ILE A 362 -13.36 -5.67 2.54
C ILE A 362 -14.48 -5.97 1.52
N TYR A 363 -15.27 -4.96 1.13
CA TYR A 363 -16.23 -5.10 0.04
C TYR A 363 -15.53 -5.42 -1.29
N GLU A 364 -14.44 -4.73 -1.62
CA GLU A 364 -13.70 -4.97 -2.86
C GLU A 364 -12.98 -6.33 -2.89
N LEU A 365 -12.35 -6.73 -1.78
CA LEU A 365 -11.70 -8.05 -1.67
C LEU A 365 -12.70 -9.22 -1.80
N TYR A 366 -13.99 -8.98 -1.50
CA TYR A 366 -15.06 -9.97 -1.64
C TYR A 366 -15.78 -9.93 -3.00
N THR A 367 -16.01 -8.74 -3.57
CA THR A 367 -16.76 -8.58 -4.83
C THR A 367 -15.86 -8.47 -6.07
N GLY A 368 -14.56 -8.22 -5.88
CA GLY A 368 -13.59 -7.87 -6.91
C GLY A 368 -13.74 -6.44 -7.44
N LYS A 369 -14.56 -5.60 -6.82
CA LYS A 369 -14.94 -4.28 -7.36
C LYS A 369 -14.94 -3.20 -6.28
N LEU A 370 -14.45 -2.01 -6.63
CA LEU A 370 -14.63 -0.80 -5.84
C LEU A 370 -16.10 -0.62 -5.38
N LEU A 371 -16.28 -0.29 -4.11
CA LEU A 371 -17.59 0.16 -3.59
C LEU A 371 -17.96 1.54 -4.16
N TYR A 372 -16.97 2.42 -4.29
CA TYR A 372 -17.12 3.81 -4.72
C TYR A 372 -16.15 4.16 -5.85
N ASP A 373 -16.38 3.62 -7.05
CA ASP A 373 -15.78 4.11 -8.29
C ASP A 373 -16.34 5.50 -8.62
N THR A 374 -15.63 6.57 -8.25
CA THR A 374 -16.06 7.96 -8.44
C THR A 374 -14.88 8.91 -8.32
N HIS A 375 -14.94 10.02 -9.07
CA HIS A 375 -13.90 11.07 -9.08
C HIS A 375 -14.41 12.43 -8.54
N ASP A 376 -15.71 12.53 -8.25
CA ASP A 376 -16.41 13.72 -7.76
C ASP A 376 -16.77 13.61 -6.26
N ASN A 377 -17.00 14.74 -5.59
CA ASN A 377 -17.51 14.76 -4.21
C ASN A 377 -19.03 14.54 -4.15
N LEU A 378 -19.80 15.13 -5.07
CA LEU A 378 -21.26 15.06 -5.03
C LEU A 378 -21.76 13.67 -5.40
N GLU A 379 -21.22 13.08 -6.48
CA GLU A 379 -21.48 11.69 -6.86
C GLU A 379 -21.15 10.73 -5.70
N HIS A 380 -20.00 10.91 -5.04
CA HIS A 380 -19.58 10.02 -3.95
C HIS A 380 -20.58 10.01 -2.78
N LEU A 381 -21.12 11.17 -2.37
CA LEU A 381 -22.14 11.22 -1.31
C LEU A 381 -23.45 10.55 -1.75
N HIS A 382 -23.86 10.67 -3.01
CA HIS A 382 -25.01 9.93 -3.55
C HIS A 382 -24.77 8.42 -3.60
N LEU A 383 -23.56 7.98 -3.97
CA LEU A 383 -23.21 6.55 -3.92
C LEU A 383 -23.26 6.01 -2.49
N MET A 384 -22.82 6.80 -1.49
CA MET A 384 -23.00 6.45 -0.08
C MET A 384 -24.49 6.36 0.30
N GLU A 385 -25.32 7.36 -0.06
CA GLU A 385 -26.76 7.31 0.24
C GLU A 385 -27.47 6.09 -0.40
N ARG A 386 -27.01 5.64 -1.57
CA ARG A 386 -27.55 4.47 -2.29
C ARG A 386 -27.05 3.12 -1.74
N THR A 387 -25.85 3.06 -1.19
CA THR A 387 -25.23 1.82 -0.68
C THR A 387 -25.60 1.55 0.79
N LEU A 388 -25.64 2.59 1.62
CA LEU A 388 -25.76 2.51 3.07
C LEU A 388 -27.10 3.02 3.62
N GLY A 389 -27.75 3.96 2.93
CA GLY A 389 -28.89 4.73 3.43
C GLY A 389 -28.53 6.20 3.64
N ARG A 390 -29.51 7.03 4.01
CA ARG A 390 -29.34 8.51 4.00
C ARG A 390 -28.26 9.01 4.96
N LEU A 391 -27.57 10.07 4.55
CA LEU A 391 -26.62 10.79 5.39
C LEU A 391 -27.33 11.53 6.56
N PRO A 392 -26.69 11.69 7.73
CA PRO A 392 -27.30 12.41 8.85
C PRO A 392 -27.60 13.88 8.49
N PRO A 393 -28.86 14.37 8.56
CA PRO A 393 -29.21 15.71 8.07
C PRO A 393 -28.48 16.85 8.78
N GLU A 394 -28.09 16.66 10.05
CA GLU A 394 -27.34 17.65 10.82
C GLU A 394 -25.91 17.86 10.32
N TRP A 395 -25.38 17.00 9.44
CA TRP A 395 -24.07 17.17 8.83
C TRP A 395 -24.03 18.36 7.86
N ALA A 396 -25.14 18.70 7.21
CA ALA A 396 -25.22 19.85 6.30
C ALA A 396 -24.85 21.17 7.00
N ALA A 397 -25.31 21.35 8.25
CA ALA A 397 -25.01 22.52 9.09
C ALA A 397 -23.61 22.46 9.74
N ARG A 398 -22.94 21.30 9.72
CA ARG A 398 -21.66 21.05 10.40
C ARG A 398 -20.45 21.00 9.45
N CYS A 399 -20.67 21.10 8.14
CA CYS A 399 -19.62 21.05 7.11
C CYS A 399 -18.50 22.08 7.37
N GLY A 400 -17.26 21.57 7.43
CA GLY A 400 -16.08 22.31 7.89
C GLY A 400 -15.38 23.18 6.83
N THR A 401 -15.81 23.08 5.57
CA THR A 401 -15.36 23.95 4.47
C THR A 401 -16.55 24.43 3.65
N GLU A 402 -16.38 25.49 2.85
CA GLU A 402 -17.47 26.03 2.03
C GLU A 402 -17.79 25.11 0.83
N GLU A 403 -16.78 24.47 0.26
CA GLU A 403 -16.92 23.49 -0.82
C GLU A 403 -17.78 22.29 -0.36
N ALA A 404 -17.64 21.87 0.90
CA ALA A 404 -18.48 20.84 1.50
C ALA A 404 -19.94 21.30 1.70
N ARG A 405 -20.18 22.55 2.11
CA ARG A 405 -21.54 23.11 2.25
C ARG A 405 -22.24 23.23 0.90
N LEU A 406 -21.50 23.54 -0.17
CA LEU A 406 -22.03 23.60 -1.53
C LEU A 406 -22.51 22.24 -2.07
N LEU A 407 -22.22 21.13 -1.39
CA LEU A 407 -22.79 19.82 -1.70
C LEU A 407 -24.24 19.67 -1.17
N TYR A 408 -24.70 20.55 -0.28
CA TYR A 408 -26.04 20.51 0.31
C TYR A 408 -26.95 21.66 -0.18
N ASN A 409 -28.26 21.41 -0.24
CA ASN A 409 -29.29 22.42 -0.49
C ASN A 409 -29.73 23.11 0.82
N SER A 410 -30.56 24.15 0.71
CA SER A 410 -31.10 24.90 1.86
C SER A 410 -32.01 24.08 2.78
N ALA A 411 -32.44 22.88 2.37
CA ALA A 411 -33.21 21.93 3.19
C ALA A 411 -32.33 20.85 3.85
N GLY A 412 -31.00 21.00 3.82
CA GLY A 412 -30.05 20.06 4.45
C GLY A 412 -29.88 18.74 3.72
N GLN A 413 -30.29 18.65 2.44
CA GLN A 413 -30.19 17.44 1.62
C GLN A 413 -29.07 17.57 0.59
N VAL A 414 -28.43 16.45 0.22
CA VAL A 414 -27.39 16.43 -0.82
C VAL A 414 -28.00 16.93 -2.15
N ARG A 415 -27.35 17.88 -2.83
CA ARG A 415 -27.81 18.41 -4.12
C ARG A 415 -27.83 17.32 -5.18
N PRO A 416 -28.80 17.30 -6.10
CA PRO A 416 -28.83 16.30 -7.18
C PRO A 416 -27.62 16.45 -8.10
N CYS A 417 -27.01 15.33 -8.50
CA CYS A 417 -26.03 15.32 -9.59
C CYS A 417 -26.72 15.65 -10.93
N THR A 418 -26.08 16.48 -11.75
CA THR A 418 -26.58 16.88 -13.08
C THR A 418 -25.84 16.19 -14.23
N ASP A 419 -24.64 15.65 -14.01
CA ASP A 419 -23.92 14.89 -15.05
C ASP A 419 -24.66 13.55 -15.33
N PRO A 420 -25.07 13.27 -16.58
CA PRO A 420 -25.77 12.04 -16.94
C PRO A 420 -25.00 10.75 -16.60
N LYS A 421 -23.66 10.76 -16.61
CA LYS A 421 -22.82 9.63 -16.21
C LYS A 421 -22.96 9.36 -14.72
N HIS A 422 -22.93 10.42 -13.89
CA HIS A 422 -23.09 10.29 -12.45
C HIS A 422 -24.50 9.78 -12.11
N VAL A 423 -25.54 10.39 -12.70
CA VAL A 423 -26.93 9.93 -12.55
C VAL A 423 -27.08 8.46 -12.95
N ALA A 424 -26.47 8.04 -14.07
CA ALA A 424 -26.50 6.65 -14.51
C ALA A 424 -25.70 5.69 -13.60
N ARG A 425 -24.60 6.12 -12.95
CA ARG A 425 -23.88 5.30 -11.95
C ARG A 425 -24.68 5.17 -10.66
N ILE A 426 -25.18 6.28 -10.12
CA ILE A 426 -26.04 6.37 -8.92
C ILE A 426 -27.30 5.50 -9.07
N ALA A 427 -27.95 5.54 -10.24
CA ALA A 427 -29.14 4.73 -10.53
C ALA A 427 -28.84 3.22 -10.53
N ARG A 428 -27.70 2.79 -11.10
CA ARG A 428 -27.27 1.37 -11.16
C ARG A 428 -26.69 0.83 -9.85
N THR A 429 -26.32 1.72 -8.92
CA THR A 429 -25.80 1.36 -7.60
C THR A 429 -26.90 0.71 -6.74
N ARG A 430 -26.54 -0.35 -6.02
CA ARG A 430 -27.41 -1.16 -5.16
C ARG A 430 -26.95 -1.06 -3.69
N ALA A 431 -27.80 -1.42 -2.74
CA ALA A 431 -27.42 -1.41 -1.33
C ALA A 431 -26.38 -2.50 -1.03
N VAL A 432 -25.53 -2.32 -0.02
CA VAL A 432 -24.50 -3.33 0.36
C VAL A 432 -25.15 -4.70 0.63
N ARG A 433 -26.30 -4.71 1.31
CA ARG A 433 -27.15 -5.89 1.56
C ARG A 433 -27.66 -6.61 0.31
N ASP A 434 -27.74 -5.94 -0.85
CA ASP A 434 -28.16 -6.58 -2.11
C ASP A 434 -26.99 -7.28 -2.82
N VAL A 435 -25.76 -7.07 -2.34
CA VAL A 435 -24.51 -7.57 -2.91
C VAL A 435 -23.89 -8.64 -2.00
N ILE A 436 -23.79 -8.35 -0.70
CA ILE A 436 -23.15 -9.20 0.31
C ILE A 436 -24.17 -10.20 0.85
N ARG A 437 -23.98 -11.49 0.56
CA ARG A 437 -24.94 -12.58 0.87
C ARG A 437 -24.69 -13.33 2.17
N ASP A 438 -23.53 -13.16 2.80
CA ASP A 438 -23.29 -13.69 4.14
C ASP A 438 -23.63 -12.59 5.15
N ASP A 439 -24.57 -12.88 6.06
CA ASP A 439 -25.10 -11.86 6.99
C ASP A 439 -24.01 -11.28 7.90
N LEU A 440 -23.02 -12.09 8.31
CA LEU A 440 -21.94 -11.63 9.20
C LEU A 440 -20.90 -10.76 8.46
N LEU A 441 -20.66 -11.02 7.17
CA LEU A 441 -19.87 -10.13 6.31
C LEU A 441 -20.63 -8.83 6.02
N CYS A 442 -21.96 -8.91 5.85
CA CYS A 442 -22.80 -7.74 5.64
C CYS A 442 -22.79 -6.83 6.87
N ASP A 443 -23.00 -7.41 8.07
CA ASP A 443 -22.94 -6.75 9.37
C ASP A 443 -21.58 -6.11 9.62
N LEU A 444 -20.48 -6.83 9.35
CA LEU A 444 -19.11 -6.30 9.43
C LEU A 444 -18.91 -5.05 8.56
N ILE A 445 -19.34 -5.11 7.28
CA ILE A 445 -19.17 -4.00 6.34
C ILE A 445 -20.06 -2.80 6.75
N TYR A 446 -21.30 -3.03 7.20
CA TYR A 446 -22.15 -1.95 7.70
C TYR A 446 -21.60 -1.31 9.00
N GLY A 447 -21.02 -2.11 9.90
CA GLY A 447 -20.37 -1.62 11.12
C GLY A 447 -19.10 -0.81 10.84
N LEU A 448 -18.33 -1.18 9.82
CA LEU A 448 -17.15 -0.41 9.37
C LEU A 448 -17.50 0.84 8.57
N LEU A 449 -18.62 0.82 7.84
CA LEU A 449 -19.13 1.95 7.05
C LEU A 449 -20.20 2.77 7.80
N HIS A 450 -20.24 2.69 9.13
CA HIS A 450 -21.20 3.45 9.92
C HIS A 450 -20.90 4.96 9.87
N TYR A 451 -21.91 5.79 9.57
CA TYR A 451 -21.72 7.25 9.45
C TYR A 451 -21.30 7.91 10.76
N ASP A 452 -22.02 7.65 11.86
CA ASP A 452 -21.59 8.08 13.19
C ASP A 452 -20.31 7.32 13.57
N ARG A 453 -19.21 8.07 13.68
CA ARG A 453 -17.87 7.56 13.94
C ARG A 453 -17.79 6.80 15.26
N GLN A 454 -18.53 7.22 16.30
CA GLN A 454 -18.50 6.58 17.63
C GLN A 454 -19.25 5.24 17.67
N LYS A 455 -20.10 4.97 16.67
CA LYS A 455 -20.76 3.67 16.46
C LYS A 455 -20.06 2.81 15.41
N ARG A 456 -19.05 3.35 14.71
CA ARG A 456 -18.23 2.63 13.72
C ARG A 456 -17.32 1.63 14.44
N LEU A 457 -17.24 0.41 13.92
CA LEU A 457 -16.41 -0.64 14.51
C LEU A 457 -14.94 -0.20 14.55
N ASN A 458 -14.33 -0.27 15.74
CA ASN A 458 -12.89 -0.07 15.90
C ASN A 458 -12.11 -1.33 15.49
N ALA A 459 -10.79 -1.17 15.29
CA ALA A 459 -9.93 -2.26 14.81
C ALA A 459 -9.96 -3.52 15.70
N ARG A 460 -10.15 -3.39 17.02
CA ARG A 460 -10.27 -4.52 17.95
C ARG A 460 -11.62 -5.24 17.83
N GLN A 461 -12.71 -4.50 17.62
CA GLN A 461 -14.02 -5.09 17.31
C GLN A 461 -13.99 -5.80 15.94
N MET A 462 -13.22 -5.29 14.97
CA MET A 462 -13.00 -5.96 13.69
C MET A 462 -12.27 -7.31 13.83
N THR A 463 -11.27 -7.44 14.71
CA THR A 463 -10.58 -8.73 14.93
C THR A 463 -11.44 -9.79 15.64
N THR A 464 -12.39 -9.35 16.46
CA THR A 464 -13.27 -10.24 17.26
C THR A 464 -14.64 -10.45 16.64
N HIS A 465 -14.89 -9.90 15.44
CA HIS A 465 -16.18 -9.96 14.77
C HIS A 465 -16.66 -11.40 14.55
N PRO A 466 -17.96 -11.72 14.73
CA PRO A 466 -18.49 -13.07 14.48
C PRO A 466 -18.15 -13.64 13.09
N TYR A 467 -18.00 -12.78 12.09
CA TYR A 467 -17.50 -13.15 10.75
C TYR A 467 -16.10 -13.81 10.80
N VAL A 468 -15.16 -13.18 11.50
CA VAL A 468 -13.79 -13.71 11.66
C VAL A 468 -13.85 -15.05 12.39
N LEU A 469 -14.62 -15.11 13.48
CA LEU A 469 -14.73 -16.31 14.32
C LEU A 469 -15.44 -17.49 13.63
N LYS A 470 -16.28 -17.23 12.62
CA LYS A 470 -16.94 -18.24 11.78
C LYS A 470 -16.01 -18.83 10.71
N TYR A 471 -15.14 -18.01 10.11
CA TYR A 471 -14.38 -18.37 8.90
C TYR A 471 -12.86 -18.50 9.10
N TYR A 472 -12.32 -17.96 10.19
CA TYR A 472 -10.97 -18.21 10.70
C TYR A 472 -11.04 -18.44 12.23
N PRO A 473 -11.71 -19.52 12.70
CA PRO A 473 -11.84 -19.82 14.13
C PRO A 473 -10.49 -19.96 14.85
N GLU A 474 -9.43 -20.34 14.13
CA GLU A 474 -8.06 -20.44 14.66
C GLU A 474 -7.52 -19.08 15.16
N ALA A 475 -8.11 -17.95 14.74
CA ALA A 475 -7.79 -16.62 15.26
C ALA A 475 -7.79 -16.56 16.79
N ARG A 476 -8.67 -17.31 17.47
CA ARG A 476 -8.72 -17.35 18.95
C ARG A 476 -7.45 -17.90 19.62
N HIS A 477 -6.62 -18.62 18.88
CA HIS A 477 -5.37 -19.21 19.36
C HIS A 477 -4.13 -18.41 18.92
N GLU A 478 -4.29 -17.38 18.10
CA GLU A 478 -3.21 -16.47 17.72
C GLU A 478 -2.75 -15.63 18.92
N PRO A 479 -1.44 -15.47 19.17
CA PRO A 479 -0.92 -14.60 20.24
C PRO A 479 -1.30 -13.11 20.09
N SER A 480 -1.79 -12.72 18.90
CA SER A 480 -2.29 -11.38 18.58
C SER A 480 -3.79 -11.20 18.78
N TYR A 481 -4.54 -12.27 19.09
CA TYR A 481 -5.95 -12.15 19.46
C TYR A 481 -6.12 -11.31 20.74
N PRO A 482 -7.15 -10.45 20.87
CA PRO A 482 -7.25 -9.54 22.02
C PRO A 482 -7.24 -10.23 23.39
N ASP A 483 -7.96 -11.34 23.55
CA ASP A 483 -8.04 -12.07 24.82
C ASP A 483 -6.69 -12.72 25.22
N ASN A 484 -5.80 -12.95 24.24
CA ASN A 484 -4.45 -13.49 24.45
C ASN A 484 -3.40 -12.38 24.72
N ARG A 485 -3.78 -11.10 24.63
CA ARG A 485 -2.90 -9.95 24.86
C ARG A 485 -3.23 -9.27 26.20
N PRO A 486 -2.50 -9.55 27.30
CA PRO A 486 -2.71 -8.83 28.55
C PRO A 486 -2.35 -7.34 28.41
N LEU A 487 -3.06 -6.48 29.16
CA LEU A 487 -2.79 -5.04 29.31
C LEU A 487 -2.91 -4.19 28.02
N LEU A 488 -3.77 -4.58 27.07
CA LEU A 488 -4.12 -3.68 25.95
C LEU A 488 -4.72 -2.36 26.44
N ARG A 489 -4.24 -1.23 25.90
CA ARG A 489 -4.90 0.07 26.10
C ARG A 489 -6.34 0.05 25.59
N PRO A 490 -7.26 0.89 26.12
CA PRO A 490 -8.58 1.04 25.54
C PRO A 490 -8.49 1.41 24.05
N PRO A 491 -9.42 0.94 23.18
CA PRO A 491 -9.54 1.46 21.83
C PRO A 491 -9.81 2.98 21.89
N PRO A 492 -9.24 3.78 20.98
CA PRO A 492 -9.45 5.22 21.00
C PRO A 492 -10.90 5.61 20.64
N ILE A 493 -11.29 6.80 21.08
CA ILE A 493 -12.58 7.42 20.73
C ILE A 493 -12.51 7.96 19.30
N MET A 494 -13.64 7.87 18.59
CA MET A 494 -13.76 7.98 17.13
C MET A 494 -14.37 9.30 16.62
#